data_AF-A0A392SJX8-F1
#
_entry.id   AF-A0A392SJX8-F1
#
_cell.length_a   1.000
_cell.length_b   1.000
_cell.length_c   1.000
_cell.angle_alpha   90.00
_cell.angle_beta   90.00
_cell.angle_gamma   90.00
#
_symmetry.space_group_name_H-M   'P 1'
#
loop_
_entity.id
_entity.type
_entity.pdbx_description
1 polymer ?
#
loop_
_entity_poly.entity_id
_entity_poly.type
_entity_poly.pdbx_seq_one_letter_code
_entity_poly.pdbx_strand_id
1 'polypeptide(L)'
;VKFESGLRPDIKQLIGFSEITNFPTLMTKARICDEVGKAKTSYYKALNDRKGKSQDRSKPYDNRGKGNSSGERKQGNGLCFKCGERGHMSYDCPKKGDKCF
;
A
#
# COMPACT_ATOMS: atom_id res chain seq x y z
N VAL A 1 18.87 -35.06 -5.79
CA VAL A 1 19.07 -33.97 -4.80
C VAL A 1 17.79 -33.83 -3.99
N LYS A 2 17.76 -34.20 -2.70
CA LYS A 2 16.51 -34.39 -1.93
C LYS A 2 15.81 -33.09 -1.48
N PHE A 3 16.51 -31.95 -1.52
CA PHE A 3 15.98 -30.70 -0.96
C PHE A 3 14.99 -30.00 -1.90
N GLU A 4 15.10 -30.15 -3.22
CA GLU A 4 14.23 -29.46 -4.18
C GLU A 4 12.79 -30.00 -4.24
N SER A 5 12.60 -31.28 -3.91
CA SER A 5 11.31 -31.96 -4.01
C SER A 5 10.26 -31.47 -3.01
N GLY A 6 10.68 -30.80 -1.93
CA GLY A 6 9.78 -30.24 -0.91
C GLY A 6 9.61 -28.72 -0.98
N LEU A 7 10.25 -28.05 -1.94
CA LEU A 7 10.18 -26.59 -2.03
C LEU A 7 8.92 -26.14 -2.76
N ARG A 8 8.37 -25.02 -2.29
CA ARG A 8 7.29 -24.33 -2.99
C ARG A 8 7.75 -23.93 -4.41
N PRO A 9 6.87 -23.96 -5.43
CA PRO A 9 7.27 -23.76 -6.83
C PRO A 9 7.97 -22.43 -7.11
N ASP A 10 7.52 -21.36 -6.46
CA ASP A 10 8.12 -20.01 -6.52
C ASP A 10 9.56 -19.99 -5.99
N ILE A 11 9.79 -20.68 -4.87
CA ILE A 11 11.13 -20.82 -4.27
C ILE A 11 12.02 -21.67 -5.18
N LYS A 12 11.49 -22.77 -5.72
CA LYS A 12 12.23 -23.64 -6.65
C LYS A 12 12.65 -22.90 -7.91
N GLN A 13 11.76 -22.06 -8.46
CA GLN A 13 12.05 -21.26 -9.64
C GLN A 13 13.18 -20.25 -9.36
N LEU A 14 13.12 -19.54 -8.22
CA LEU A 14 14.13 -18.58 -7.80
C LEU A 14 15.52 -19.22 -7.58
N ILE A 15 15.55 -20.41 -6.97
CA ILE A 15 16.78 -21.17 -6.71
C ILE A 15 17.36 -21.72 -8.02
N GLY A 16 16.49 -22.15 -8.95
CA GLY A 16 16.87 -22.57 -10.29
C GLY A 16 17.50 -21.43 -11.11
N PHE A 17 16.90 -20.23 -11.10
CA PHE A 17 17.49 -19.03 -11.73
C PHE A 17 18.82 -18.61 -11.10
N SER A 18 19.01 -18.90 -9.81
CA SER A 18 20.24 -18.58 -9.06
C SER A 18 21.29 -19.69 -9.15
N GLU A 19 21.03 -20.73 -9.97
CA GLU A 19 21.87 -21.90 -10.23
C GLU A 19 22.38 -22.59 -8.95
N ILE A 20 21.52 -22.67 -7.93
CA ILE A 20 21.92 -23.24 -6.64
C ILE A 20 21.70 -24.75 -6.66
N THR A 21 22.77 -25.50 -6.79
CA THR A 21 22.75 -26.96 -6.93
C THR A 21 22.98 -27.71 -5.61
N ASN A 22 23.52 -27.03 -4.59
CA ASN A 22 23.95 -27.63 -3.32
C ASN A 22 23.33 -26.92 -2.11
N PHE A 23 22.92 -27.72 -1.11
CA PHE A 23 22.29 -27.23 0.12
C PHE A 23 23.19 -26.27 0.94
N PRO A 24 24.49 -26.53 1.14
CA PRO A 24 25.37 -25.59 1.84
C PRO A 24 25.46 -24.23 1.13
N THR A 25 25.52 -24.23 -0.20
CA THR A 25 25.54 -23.01 -1.02
C THR A 25 24.21 -22.26 -0.91
N LEU A 26 23.08 -22.97 -0.90
CA LEU A 26 21.76 -22.38 -0.68
C LEU A 26 21.68 -21.66 0.67
N MET A 27 22.11 -22.34 1.74
CA MET A 27 22.10 -21.77 3.08
C MET A 27 23.00 -20.55 3.19
N THR A 28 24.20 -20.60 2.64
CA THR A 28 25.13 -19.46 2.62
C THR A 28 24.55 -18.28 1.83
N LYS A 29 24.02 -18.52 0.64
CA LYS A 29 23.39 -17.47 -0.20
C LYS A 29 22.16 -16.87 0.49
N ALA A 30 21.30 -17.70 1.09
CA ALA A 30 20.12 -17.24 1.83
C ALA A 30 20.52 -16.33 3.00
N ARG A 31 21.53 -16.75 3.79
CA ARG A 31 22.05 -15.95 4.91
C ARG A 31 22.57 -14.59 4.47
N ILE A 32 23.27 -14.53 3.33
CA ILE A 32 23.77 -13.28 2.76
C ILE A 32 22.61 -12.39 2.28
N CYS A 33 21.61 -12.98 1.61
CA CYS A 33 20.43 -12.24 1.13
C CYS A 33 19.60 -11.61 2.27
N ASP A 34 19.48 -12.27 3.41
CA ASP A 34 18.78 -11.72 4.56
C ASP A 34 19.46 -10.45 5.10
N GLU A 35 20.79 -10.44 5.16
CA GLU A 35 21.58 -9.31 5.65
C GLU A 35 21.54 -8.11 4.66
N VAL A 36 21.71 -8.38 3.36
CA VAL A 36 21.62 -7.34 2.32
C VAL A 36 20.18 -6.82 2.20
N GLY A 37 19.18 -7.69 2.36
CA GLY A 37 17.77 -7.33 2.36
C GLY A 37 17.40 -6.38 3.51
N LYS A 38 17.94 -6.61 4.71
CA LYS A 38 17.77 -5.69 5.86
C LYS A 38 18.41 -4.33 5.59
N ALA A 39 19.64 -4.30 5.06
CA ALA A 39 20.31 -3.04 4.72
C ALA A 39 19.52 -2.24 3.67
N LYS A 40 19.05 -2.92 2.61
CA LYS A 40 18.19 -2.32 1.58
C LYS A 40 16.88 -1.78 2.15
N THR A 41 16.21 -2.57 2.99
CA THR A 41 14.95 -2.16 3.63
C THR A 41 15.15 -0.97 4.57
N SER A 42 16.21 -0.97 5.38
CA SER A 42 16.59 0.14 6.26
C SER A 42 16.87 1.42 5.47
N TYR A 43 17.60 1.32 4.36
CA TYR A 43 17.89 2.44 3.47
C TYR A 43 16.61 3.09 2.91
N TYR A 44 15.71 2.30 2.31
CA TYR A 44 14.47 2.84 1.74
C TYR A 44 13.51 3.37 2.83
N LYS A 45 13.48 2.77 4.02
CA LYS A 45 12.75 3.31 5.17
C LYS A 45 13.29 4.69 5.57
N ALA A 46 14.60 4.81 5.76
CA ALA A 46 15.24 6.08 6.13
C ALA A 46 15.02 7.18 5.07
N LEU A 47 14.97 6.83 3.78
CA LEU A 47 14.61 7.77 2.71
C LEU A 47 13.15 8.22 2.79
N ASN A 48 12.22 7.30 3.06
CA ASN A 48 10.80 7.64 3.21
C ASN A 48 10.53 8.47 4.47
N ASP A 49 11.22 8.21 5.57
CA ASP A 49 11.10 8.98 6.81
C ASP A 49 11.57 10.44 6.63
N ARG A 50 12.54 10.70 5.75
CA ARG A 50 12.96 12.05 5.38
C ARG A 50 11.95 12.77 4.48
N LYS A 51 11.22 12.03 3.62
CA LYS A 51 10.14 12.57 2.79
C LYS A 51 8.91 12.95 3.64
N GLY A 52 8.69 12.29 4.77
CA GLY A 52 7.54 12.49 5.67
C GLY A 52 7.63 13.70 6.63
N LYS A 53 8.79 14.35 6.80
CA LYS A 53 8.96 15.47 7.75
C LYS A 53 8.68 16.86 7.15
N SER A 54 7.58 17.01 6.40
CA SER A 54 7.02 18.33 6.08
C SER A 54 5.66 18.52 6.74
N GLN A 55 5.64 18.45 8.07
CA GLN A 55 4.51 18.95 8.87
C GLN A 55 4.80 20.32 9.49
N ASP A 56 5.84 21.01 9.05
CA ASP A 56 6.09 22.40 9.48
C ASP A 56 6.57 23.28 8.32
N ARG A 57 5.73 23.35 7.29
CA ARG A 57 5.69 24.53 6.42
C ARG A 57 4.26 25.05 6.45
N SER A 58 3.84 25.39 7.66
CA SER A 58 2.64 26.18 7.92
C SER A 58 2.66 27.35 6.95
N LYS A 59 1.70 27.39 6.02
CA LYS A 59 1.58 28.47 5.04
C LYS A 59 1.27 29.75 5.81
N PRO A 60 2.04 30.84 5.65
CA PRO A 60 1.93 32.02 6.51
C PRO A 60 0.64 32.86 6.31
N TYR A 61 -0.34 32.37 5.55
CA TYR A 61 -1.60 33.07 5.29
C TYR A 61 -2.82 32.14 5.25
N ASP A 62 -2.94 31.18 6.18
CA ASP A 62 -4.22 30.48 6.37
C ASP A 62 -5.17 31.32 7.25
N ASN A 63 -5.75 32.37 6.66
CA ASN A 63 -6.83 33.16 7.26
C ASN A 63 -8.21 32.57 6.90
N ARG A 64 -8.53 31.37 7.39
CA ARG A 64 -9.92 30.88 7.35
C ARG A 64 -10.23 29.91 8.48
N GLY A 65 -10.90 30.46 9.49
CA GLY A 65 -12.08 29.84 10.10
C GLY A 65 -11.88 28.49 10.77
N LYS A 66 -11.72 28.55 12.09
CA LYS A 66 -12.11 27.53 13.07
C LYS A 66 -13.37 26.77 12.63
N GLY A 67 -13.21 25.52 12.19
CA GLY A 67 -14.28 24.60 11.80
C GLY A 67 -14.22 23.34 12.65
N ASN A 68 -15.29 23.10 13.40
CA ASN A 68 -15.49 21.93 14.25
C ASN A 68 -15.45 20.62 13.46
N SER A 69 -14.90 19.59 14.10
CA SER A 69 -15.23 18.17 14.03
C SER A 69 -16.28 17.72 13.00
N SER A 70 -15.84 17.08 11.91
CA SER A 70 -16.40 15.83 11.36
C SER A 70 -15.73 15.51 10.02
N GLY A 71 -15.43 14.22 9.80
CA GLY A 71 -14.62 13.74 8.68
C GLY A 71 -15.34 13.82 7.33
N GLU A 72 -15.42 15.01 6.74
CA GLU A 72 -16.01 15.19 5.42
C GLU A 72 -14.97 14.97 4.32
N ARG A 73 -14.57 13.71 4.16
CA ARG A 73 -13.92 13.29 2.93
C ARG A 73 -14.96 13.17 1.83
N LYS A 74 -14.71 13.94 0.78
CA LYS A 74 -15.22 13.80 -0.61
C LYS A 74 -16.56 14.49 -0.87
N GLN A 75 -16.41 15.77 -1.22
CA GLN A 75 -17.17 16.39 -2.30
C GLN A 75 -17.39 15.36 -3.42
N GLY A 76 -18.66 14.99 -3.63
CA GLY A 76 -19.12 13.91 -4.49
C GLY A 76 -18.84 14.16 -5.98
N ASN A 77 -17.57 14.07 -6.37
CA ASN A 77 -17.14 14.13 -7.77
C ASN A 77 -17.46 12.84 -8.55
N GLY A 78 -18.05 11.83 -7.89
CA GLY A 78 -18.53 10.62 -8.53
C GLY A 78 -19.94 10.80 -9.08
N LEU A 79 -20.23 10.10 -10.17
CA LEU A 79 -21.60 9.86 -10.61
C LEU A 79 -22.26 8.91 -9.60
N CYS A 80 -23.48 9.22 -9.19
CA CYS A 80 -24.28 8.33 -8.36
C CYS A 80 -24.54 7.03 -9.12
N PHE A 81 -24.17 5.88 -8.54
CA PHE A 81 -24.41 4.58 -9.21
C PHE A 81 -25.89 4.19 -9.26
N LYS A 82 -26.79 4.91 -8.57
CA LYS A 82 -28.24 4.69 -8.62
C LYS A 82 -28.94 5.50 -9.70
N CYS A 83 -28.58 6.76 -9.91
CA CYS A 83 -29.27 7.64 -10.86
C CYS A 83 -28.39 8.24 -11.96
N GLY A 84 -27.08 7.99 -11.93
CA GLY A 84 -26.13 8.51 -12.90
C GLY A 84 -25.83 10.01 -12.76
N GLU A 85 -26.40 10.72 -11.79
CA GLU A 85 -26.17 12.15 -11.60
C GLU A 85 -24.92 12.42 -10.77
N ARG A 86 -24.18 13.47 -11.12
CA ARG A 86 -23.02 13.94 -10.36
C ARG A 86 -23.43 14.79 -9.16
N GLY A 87 -22.58 14.87 -8.14
CA GLY A 87 -22.79 15.73 -6.98
C GLY A 87 -23.28 15.00 -5.73
N HIS A 88 -23.59 13.71 -5.82
CA HIS A 88 -23.90 12.85 -4.67
C HIS A 88 -23.50 11.40 -4.96
N MET A 89 -23.29 10.59 -3.91
CA MET A 89 -23.05 9.15 -4.03
C MET A 89 -24.36 8.36 -3.86
N SER A 90 -24.34 7.06 -4.20
CA SER A 90 -25.52 6.17 -4.13
C SER A 90 -26.26 6.14 -2.79
N TYR A 91 -25.59 6.48 -1.69
CA TYR A 91 -26.20 6.54 -0.35
C TYR A 91 -26.95 7.85 -0.10
N ASP A 92 -26.54 8.96 -0.74
CA ASP A 92 -27.17 10.29 -0.65
C ASP A 92 -28.12 10.57 -1.83
N CYS A 93 -28.57 9.54 -2.54
CA CYS A 93 -29.38 9.73 -3.74
C CYS A 93 -30.78 10.25 -3.38
N PRO A 94 -31.15 11.48 -3.82
CA PRO A 94 -32.45 12.08 -3.50
C PRO A 94 -33.61 11.34 -4.19
N LYS A 95 -33.31 10.49 -5.19
CA LYS A 95 -34.29 9.62 -5.85
C LYS A 95 -34.66 8.38 -5.05
N LYS A 96 -34.16 8.21 -3.81
CA LYS A 96 -34.63 7.16 -2.90
C LYS A 96 -35.79 7.67 -2.02
N GLY A 97 -36.89 7.99 -2.66
CA GLY A 97 -38.21 7.91 -2.02
C GLY A 97 -38.73 6.48 -2.17
N ASP A 98 -38.80 5.78 -1.05
CA ASP A 98 -39.63 4.59 -0.80
C ASP A 98 -39.40 3.32 -1.64
N LYS A 99 -38.75 2.35 -1.00
CA LYS A 99 -39.37 1.06 -0.65
C LYS A 99 -38.33 0.15 0.00
N CYS A 100 -38.58 -0.20 1.26
CA CYS A 100 -38.09 -1.45 1.84
C CYS A 100 -39.01 -2.57 1.34
N PHE A 101 -38.44 -3.60 0.72
CA PHE A 101 -38.93 -4.98 0.69
C PHE A 101 -37.71 -5.88 0.80
#